data_AF-M3H5G5-F1
#
_entry.id   AF-M3H5G5-F1
#
_cell.length_a   1.000
_cell.length_b   1.000
_cell.length_c   1.000
_cell.angle_alpha   90.00
_cell.angle_beta   90.00
_cell.angle_gamma   90.00
#
_symmetry.space_group_name_H-M   'P 1'
#
loop_
_entity.id
_entity.type
_entity.pdbx_description
1 polymer ?
#
loop_
_entity_poly.entity_id
_entity_poly.type
_entity_poly.pdbx_seq_one_letter_code
_entity_poly.pdbx_strand_id
1 'polypeptide(L)'
;MKILFISGSIRFESNASALLRAIAKTAPSEMEIITFSELGDLPHFSPDRDGENSPESVKKYREVLRIVDGVLICTPEYAQHAGGLEKFIGLGGRFGRIRE
;
A
#
# COMPACT_ATOMS: atom_id res chain seq x y z
N MET A 1 7.75 15.95 0.67
CA MET A 1 7.97 14.50 0.90
C MET A 1 6.65 13.76 0.70
N LYS A 2 6.58 12.78 -0.20
CA LYS A 2 5.38 12.03 -0.57
C LYS A 2 5.31 10.72 0.19
N ILE A 3 4.29 10.52 1.01
CA ILE A 3 4.09 9.26 1.74
C ILE A 3 2.81 8.58 1.26
N LEU A 4 2.94 7.31 0.88
CA LEU A 4 1.83 6.45 0.50
C LEU A 4 1.19 5.81 1.74
N PHE A 5 -0.10 6.02 1.95
CA PHE A 5 -0.89 5.42 3.01
C PHE A 5 -1.69 4.24 2.46
N ILE A 6 -1.48 3.07 3.06
CA ILE A 6 -2.13 1.80 2.68
C ILE A 6 -2.89 1.25 3.89
N SER A 7 -4.20 1.09 3.75
CA SER A 7 -5.04 0.40 4.74
C SER A 7 -5.06 -1.09 4.45
N GLY A 8 -4.50 -1.93 5.32
CA GLY A 8 -4.52 -3.39 5.20
C GLY A 8 -5.90 -4.02 5.39
N SER A 9 -6.96 -3.22 5.43
CA SER A 9 -8.34 -3.70 5.49
C SER A 9 -9.11 -3.21 4.28
N ILE A 10 -9.68 -4.15 3.55
CA ILE A 10 -10.63 -3.89 2.45
C ILE A 10 -12.01 -3.42 2.93
N ARG A 11 -12.29 -3.51 4.25
CA ARG A 11 -13.55 -3.01 4.83
C ARG A 11 -13.53 -1.49 4.94
N PHE A 12 -14.61 -0.85 4.49
CA PHE A 12 -14.79 0.60 4.44
C PHE A 12 -14.66 1.28 5.82
N GLU A 13 -15.17 0.66 6.88
CA GLU A 13 -15.16 1.17 8.26
C GLU A 13 -14.02 0.59 9.13
N SER A 14 -12.85 0.35 8.55
CA SER A 14 -11.72 -0.16 9.33
C SER A 14 -11.13 0.88 10.29
N ASN A 15 -10.78 0.43 11.50
CA ASN A 15 -9.95 1.20 12.43
C ASN A 15 -8.61 1.63 11.81
N ALA A 16 -8.06 0.83 10.88
CA ALA A 16 -6.84 1.18 10.16
C ALA A 16 -7.03 2.43 9.27
N SER A 17 -8.14 2.48 8.53
CA SER A 17 -8.50 3.64 7.73
C SER A 17 -8.78 4.87 8.60
N ALA A 18 -9.36 4.69 9.79
CA ALA A 18 -9.57 5.77 10.74
C ALA A 18 -8.25 6.33 11.30
N LEU A 19 -7.30 5.45 11.64
CA LEU A 19 -5.98 5.84 12.13
C LEU A 19 -5.18 6.59 11.05
N LEU A 20 -5.17 6.09 9.81
CA LEU A 20 -4.50 6.77 8.69
C LEU A 20 -5.07 8.18 8.45
N ARG A 21 -6.40 8.36 8.56
CA ARG A 21 -7.04 9.69 8.49
C ARG A 21 -6.63 10.59 9.65
N ALA A 22 -6.45 10.06 10.86
CA ALA A 22 -6.00 10.83 12.00
C ALA A 22 -4.53 11.29 11.83
N ILE A 23 -3.66 10.39 11.40
CA ILE A 23 -2.25 10.70 11.10
C ILE A 23 -2.16 11.77 10.01
N ALA A 24 -3.01 11.66 8.98
CA ALA A 24 -3.03 12.64 7.90
C ALA A 24 -3.39 14.06 8.36
N LYS A 25 -4.22 14.20 9.41
CA LYS A 25 -4.56 15.50 10.00
C LYS A 25 -3.44 16.10 10.83
N THR A 26 -2.54 15.27 11.36
CA THR A 26 -1.40 15.70 12.18
C THR A 26 -0.10 15.80 11.38
N ALA A 27 -0.14 15.45 10.09
CA ALA A 27 1.04 15.46 9.25
C ALA A 27 1.52 16.90 9.01
N PRO A 28 2.84 17.14 8.94
CA PRO A 28 3.39 18.43 8.55
C PRO A 28 2.88 18.87 7.19
N SER A 29 2.72 20.16 6.96
CA SER A 29 2.27 20.73 5.68
C SER A 29 3.19 20.42 4.50
N GLU A 30 4.45 20.06 4.77
CA GLU A 30 5.47 19.68 3.78
C GLU A 30 5.35 18.21 3.34
N MET A 31 4.49 17.43 4.02
CA MET A 31 4.16 16.06 3.68
C MET A 31 2.94 16.01 2.75
N GLU A 32 3.13 15.42 1.57
CA GLU A 32 2.05 15.08 0.66
C GLU A 32 1.62 13.64 0.94
N ILE A 33 0.35 13.45 1.26
CA ILE A 33 -0.19 12.12 1.59
C ILE A 33 -0.98 11.59 0.39
N ILE A 34 -0.54 10.44 -0.11
CA ILE A 34 -1.22 9.72 -1.18
C ILE A 34 -1.91 8.52 -0.54
N THR A 35 -3.23 8.38 -0.70
CA THR A 35 -3.97 7.22 -0.17
C THR A 35 -4.28 6.26 -1.30
N PHE A 36 -3.96 4.98 -1.14
CA PHE A 36 -4.31 3.95 -2.11
C PHE A 36 -5.50 3.13 -1.62
N SER A 37 -6.67 3.35 -2.23
CA SER A 37 -7.95 2.73 -1.86
C SER A 37 -8.32 1.50 -2.70
N GLU A 38 -7.69 1.31 -3.87
CA GLU A 38 -7.95 0.20 -4.82
C GLU A 38 -7.27 -1.12 -4.38
N LEU A 39 -7.03 -1.33 -3.08
CA LEU A 39 -6.36 -2.54 -2.58
C LEU A 39 -7.17 -3.82 -2.79
N GLY A 40 -8.50 -3.71 -2.75
CA GLY A 40 -9.39 -4.84 -3.03
C GLY A 40 -9.28 -5.33 -4.47
N ASP A 41 -8.81 -4.49 -5.38
CA ASP A 41 -8.69 -4.77 -6.81
C ASP A 41 -7.32 -5.37 -7.18
N LEU A 42 -6.41 -5.52 -6.20
CA LEU A 42 -5.14 -6.19 -6.42
C LEU A 42 -5.33 -7.71 -6.47
N PRO A 43 -4.91 -8.37 -7.57
CA PRO A 43 -4.98 -9.81 -7.71
C PRO A 43 -4.02 -10.51 -6.75
N HIS A 44 -4.15 -11.83 -6.60
CA HIS A 44 -3.08 -12.61 -6.00
C HIS A 44 -1.82 -12.55 -6.89
N PHE A 45 -0.64 -12.56 -6.25
CA PHE A 45 0.62 -12.65 -6.99
C PHE A 45 0.67 -13.97 -7.77
N SER A 46 1.05 -13.87 -9.05
CA SER A 46 1.25 -15.00 -9.96
C SER A 46 2.42 -14.65 -10.89
N PRO A 47 3.47 -15.48 -10.95
CA PRO A 47 4.63 -15.21 -11.82
C PRO A 47 4.26 -15.06 -13.29
N ASP A 48 3.26 -15.80 -13.77
CA ASP A 48 2.78 -15.77 -15.16
C ASP A 48 2.16 -14.42 -15.55
N ARG A 49 1.66 -13.70 -14.55
CA ARG A 49 0.99 -12.40 -14.69
C ARG A 49 1.83 -11.25 -14.16
N ASP A 50 3.14 -11.43 -14.04
CA ASP A 50 4.08 -10.39 -13.63
C ASP A 50 4.81 -9.76 -14.84
N GLY A 51 5.47 -8.62 -14.64
CA GLY A 51 6.15 -7.87 -15.72
C GLY A 51 5.18 -7.20 -16.69
N GLU A 52 5.39 -7.34 -17.99
CA GLU A 52 4.55 -6.72 -19.04
C GLU A 52 3.07 -7.16 -18.97
N ASN A 53 2.83 -8.39 -18.52
CA ASN A 53 1.51 -9.00 -18.37
C ASN A 53 0.78 -8.60 -17.06
N SER A 54 1.37 -7.68 -16.29
CA SER A 54 0.79 -7.22 -15.02
C SER A 54 -0.61 -6.62 -15.25
N PRO A 55 -1.61 -7.01 -14.43
CA PRO A 55 -2.92 -6.38 -14.45
C PRO A 55 -2.83 -4.89 -14.17
N GLU A 56 -3.79 -4.12 -14.70
CA GLU A 56 -3.74 -2.66 -14.60
C GLU A 56 -3.71 -2.15 -13.15
N SER A 57 -4.42 -2.82 -12.24
CA SER A 57 -4.38 -2.49 -10.80
C SER A 57 -2.97 -2.64 -10.21
N VAL A 58 -2.20 -3.63 -10.67
CA VAL A 58 -0.80 -3.84 -10.26
C VAL A 58 0.12 -2.77 -10.88
N LYS A 59 -0.12 -2.38 -12.14
CA LYS A 59 0.63 -1.31 -12.81
C LYS A 59 0.43 0.03 -12.09
N LYS A 60 -0.82 0.43 -11.84
CA LYS A 60 -1.16 1.63 -11.05
C LYS A 60 -0.50 1.62 -9.68
N TYR A 61 -0.58 0.51 -8.95
CA TYR A 61 0.04 0.38 -7.63
C TYR A 61 1.56 0.60 -7.70
N ARG A 62 2.22 0.02 -8.71
CA ARG A 62 3.67 0.19 -8.94
C ARG A 62 4.03 1.62 -9.35
N GLU A 63 3.21 2.29 -10.14
CA GLU A 63 3.42 3.70 -10.49
C GLU A 63 3.37 4.60 -9.25
N VAL A 64 2.39 4.37 -8.36
CA VAL A 64 2.31 5.09 -7.09
C VAL A 64 3.55 4.82 -6.23
N LEU A 65 3.99 3.56 -6.12
CA LEU A 65 5.21 3.22 -5.38
C LEU A 65 6.47 3.88 -5.93
N ARG A 66 6.55 4.15 -7.25
CA ARG A 66 7.71 4.80 -7.88
C ARG A 66 7.83 6.28 -7.56
N ILE A 67 6.72 6.95 -7.23
CA ILE A 67 6.69 8.41 -7.03
C ILE A 67 6.70 8.82 -5.56
N VAL A 68 6.59 7.87 -4.63
CA VAL A 68 6.58 8.14 -3.19
C VAL A 68 7.96 7.96 -2.56
N ASP A 69 8.23 8.78 -1.56
CA ASP A 69 9.46 8.73 -0.77
C ASP A 69 9.37 7.68 0.36
N GLY A 70 8.15 7.29 0.74
CA GLY A 70 7.91 6.31 1.78
C GLY A 70 6.50 5.71 1.74
N VAL A 71 6.32 4.60 2.45
CA VAL A 71 5.04 3.88 2.55
C VAL A 71 4.71 3.65 4.01
N LEU A 72 3.51 4.05 4.42
CA LEU A 72 2.91 3.76 5.71
C LEU A 72 1.77 2.75 5.52
N ILE A 73 1.94 1.56 6.08
CA ILE A 73 0.94 0.50 6.05
C ILE A 73 0.32 0.38 7.44
N CYS A 74 -1.01 0.48 7.50
CA CYS A 74 -1.77 0.23 8.73
C CYS A 74 -2.68 -0.97 8.51
N THR A 75 -2.42 -2.08 9.19
CA THR A 75 -3.21 -3.31 9.09
C THR A 75 -3.83 -3.62 10.45
N PRO A 76 -5.14 -3.95 10.54
CA PRO A 76 -5.65 -4.57 11.76
C PRO A 76 -4.96 -5.92 11.98
N GLU A 77 -4.70 -6.28 13.24
CA GLU A 77 -4.21 -7.61 13.58
C GLU A 77 -5.37 -8.61 13.46
N TYR A 78 -5.45 -9.34 12.36
CA TYR A 78 -6.37 -10.47 12.22
C TYR A 78 -5.67 -11.76 12.65
N ALA A 79 -6.03 -12.28 13.83
CA ALA A 79 -5.77 -13.63 14.33
C ALA A 79 -4.54 -14.37 13.73
N GLN A 80 -3.35 -14.02 14.23
CA GLN A 80 -2.08 -14.75 14.03
C GLN A 80 -1.50 -14.82 12.60
N HIS A 81 -2.11 -14.22 11.59
CA HIS A 81 -1.52 -14.10 10.25
C HIS A 81 -1.78 -12.71 9.68
N ALA A 82 -0.78 -12.13 9.03
CA ALA A 82 -0.89 -10.83 8.37
C ALA A 82 -1.73 -10.93 7.08
N GLY A 83 -2.98 -11.40 7.18
CA GLY A 83 -3.83 -11.72 6.04
C GLY A 83 -3.95 -10.54 5.07
N GLY A 84 -3.37 -10.68 3.88
CA GLY A 84 -3.30 -9.63 2.86
C GLY A 84 -1.94 -8.92 2.75
N LEU A 85 -1.12 -8.89 3.81
CA LEU A 85 0.22 -8.29 3.79
C LEU A 85 1.17 -9.01 2.82
N GLU A 86 1.06 -10.33 2.72
CA GLU A 86 1.84 -11.09 1.74
C GLU A 86 1.57 -10.65 0.28
N LYS A 87 0.34 -10.21 -0.03
CA LYS A 87 0.01 -9.67 -1.36
C LYS A 87 0.71 -8.34 -1.61
N PHE A 88 0.76 -7.48 -0.58
CA PHE A 88 1.34 -6.14 -0.69
C PHE A 88 2.85 -6.18 -0.97
N ILE A 89 3.56 -7.06 -0.25
CA ILE A 89 5.02 -7.24 -0.40
C ILE A 89 5.33 -7.97 -1.71
N GLY A 90 4.56 -9.00 -2.06
CA GLY A 90 4.80 -9.80 -3.26
C GLY A 90 4.61 -9.03 -4.57
N LEU A 91 3.58 -8.19 -4.67
CA LEU A 91 3.30 -7.40 -5.88
C LEU A 91 4.19 -6.16 -6.03
N GLY A 92 4.74 -5.66 -4.92
CA GLY A 92 5.64 -4.50 -4.89
C GLY A 92 7.03 -4.76 -5.50
N GLY A 93 7.42 -6.03 -5.72
CA GLY A 93 8.75 -6.39 -6.18
C GLY A 93 9.86 -6.06 -5.17
N ARG A 94 11.13 -6.38 -5.49
CA ARG A 94 12.30 -6.06 -4.66
C ARG A 94 12.51 -4.54 -4.61
N PHE A 95 11.74 -3.83 -3.80
CA PHE A 95 11.96 -2.42 -3.58
C PHE A 95 13.25 -2.25 -2.77
N GLY A 96 14.20 -1.57 -3.40
CA GLY A 96 15.56 -1.38 -2.92
C GLY A 96 15.57 -0.71 -1.55
N ARG A 97 16.37 -1.32 -0.68
CA ARG A 97 17.10 -0.75 0.46
C ARG A 97 16.93 0.78 0.55
N ILE A 98 16.33 1.20 1.66
CA ILE A 98 16.29 2.57 2.18
C ILE A 98 17.60 3.27 1.79
N ARG A 99 17.52 4.29 0.93
CA ARG A 99 18.68 5.10 0.56
C ARG A 99 19.03 5.92 1.81
N GLU A 100 20.14 5.56 2.45
CA GLU A 100 20.84 6.42 3.42
C GLU A 100 21.34 7.71 2.74
#